data_AF-A0A838PAG8-F1
#
_entry.id   AF-A0A838PAG8-F1
#
_cell.length_a   1.000
_cell.length_b   1.000
_cell.length_c   1.000
_cell.angle_alpha   90.00
_cell.angle_beta   90.00
_cell.angle_gamma   90.00
#
_symmetry.space_group_name_H-M   'P 1'
#
loop_
_entity.id
_entity.type
_entity.pdbx_description
1 polymer ?
#
loop_
_entity_poly.entity_id
_entity_poly.type
_entity_poly.pdbx_seq_one_letter_code
_entity_poly.pdbx_strand_id
1 'polypeptide(L)'
;MSSSLSHRLRWSELPAQAHHALTGRLVGLWGAVSDEAAFESLTEDKQQALLLVLSRMQAKDLWYLVRSIDNVYGEGGVGMGFAAWPLIESTLRRRKDFTRVFANHKDTSGGFYEKGRAQAILHFLFQEGSPRRWYVHFDLYSPVHSFSSAGKHLRHEFIGKICPDWKMIKQCLKT
;
A
#
# COMPACT_ATOMS: atom_id res chain seq x y z
N MET A 1 24.88 -19.44 13.69
CA MET A 1 24.45 -18.07 13.38
C MET A 1 24.33 -17.97 11.86
N SER A 2 23.12 -18.14 11.33
CA SER A 2 22.90 -18.08 9.87
C SER A 2 22.69 -16.61 9.50
N SER A 3 23.65 -16.06 8.75
CA SER A 3 23.53 -14.76 8.10
C SER A 3 22.39 -14.86 7.09
N SER A 4 21.21 -14.37 7.46
CA SER A 4 20.12 -14.12 6.52
C SER A 4 20.61 -13.09 5.52
N LEU A 5 21.14 -13.55 4.38
CA LEU A 5 21.50 -12.70 3.25
C LEU A 5 20.28 -11.86 2.88
N SER A 6 20.37 -10.56 3.10
CA SER A 6 19.37 -9.59 2.66
C SER A 6 19.20 -9.71 1.14
N HIS A 7 18.03 -10.10 0.66
CA HIS A 7 17.80 -10.34 -0.77
C HIS A 7 17.14 -9.11 -1.41
N ARG A 8 17.86 -7.98 -1.38
CA ARG A 8 17.47 -6.80 -2.16
C ARG A 8 17.47 -7.17 -3.62
N LEU A 9 16.38 -6.81 -4.29
CA LEU A 9 16.23 -7.02 -5.73
C LEU A 9 16.92 -5.86 -6.46
N ARG A 10 17.63 -6.19 -7.53
CA ARG A 10 18.02 -5.19 -8.53
C ARG A 10 16.84 -4.87 -9.43
N TRP A 11 16.86 -3.68 -10.02
CA TRP A 11 15.81 -3.26 -10.95
C TRP A 11 15.67 -4.23 -12.14
N SER A 12 16.81 -4.71 -12.65
CA SER A 12 16.88 -5.71 -13.73
C SER A 12 16.34 -7.09 -13.36
N GLU A 13 16.20 -7.40 -12.06
CA GLU A 13 15.69 -8.68 -11.56
C GLU A 13 14.16 -8.67 -11.39
N LEU A 14 13.51 -7.53 -11.62
CA LEU A 14 12.05 -7.42 -11.56
C LEU A 14 11.39 -8.23 -12.68
N PRO A 15 10.29 -8.94 -12.38
CA PRO A 15 9.44 -9.51 -13.42
C PRO A 15 8.99 -8.43 -14.40
N ALA A 16 8.90 -8.75 -15.70
CA ALA A 16 8.57 -7.78 -16.75
C ALA A 16 7.30 -6.97 -16.47
N GLN A 17 6.27 -7.60 -15.88
CA GLN A 17 5.04 -6.93 -15.48
C GLN A 17 5.28 -5.87 -14.40
N ALA A 18 6.09 -6.17 -13.38
CA ALA A 18 6.40 -5.24 -12.29
C ALA A 18 7.29 -4.10 -12.80
N HIS A 19 8.29 -4.43 -13.61
CA HIS A 19 9.16 -3.46 -14.26
C HIS A 19 8.34 -2.45 -15.08
N HIS A 20 7.50 -2.94 -16.00
CA HIS A 20 6.63 -2.07 -16.81
C HIS A 20 5.69 -1.22 -15.96
N ALA A 21 5.11 -1.79 -14.90
CA ALA A 21 4.18 -1.09 -14.05
C ALA A 21 4.83 0.01 -13.19
N LEU A 22 6.12 -0.10 -12.86
CA LEU A 22 6.85 0.88 -12.06
C LEU A 22 7.55 1.95 -12.90
N THR A 23 7.76 1.70 -14.19
CA THR A 23 8.35 2.67 -15.12
C THR A 23 7.57 3.99 -15.13
N GLY A 24 8.29 5.11 -14.99
CA GLY A 24 7.78 6.47 -14.95
C GLY A 24 7.10 6.87 -13.64
N ARG A 25 7.12 6.02 -12.61
CA ARG A 25 6.37 6.24 -11.35
C ARG A 25 7.24 6.42 -10.12
N LEU A 26 8.51 6.02 -10.19
CA LEU A 26 9.45 6.08 -9.07
C LEU A 26 10.46 7.23 -9.24
N VAL A 27 10.68 7.70 -10.48
CA VAL A 27 11.49 8.89 -10.73
C VAL A 27 11.03 10.07 -9.86
N GLY A 28 11.98 10.76 -9.24
CA GLY A 28 11.73 11.84 -8.28
C GLY A 28 11.50 11.39 -6.83
N LEU A 29 11.26 10.09 -6.57
CA LEU A 29 11.16 9.55 -5.21
C LEU A 29 12.47 9.85 -4.45
N TRP A 30 12.37 10.69 -3.42
CA TRP A 30 13.49 11.19 -2.62
C TRP A 30 14.65 11.78 -3.45
N GLY A 31 14.33 12.39 -4.60
CA GLY A 31 15.32 13.02 -5.49
C GLY A 31 16.02 12.06 -6.46
N ALA A 32 15.58 10.81 -6.57
CA ALA A 32 16.13 9.87 -7.53
C ALA A 32 15.90 10.33 -8.99
N VAL A 33 16.93 10.18 -9.83
CA VAL A 33 16.93 10.65 -11.23
C VAL A 33 16.36 9.64 -12.22
N SER A 34 16.13 8.39 -11.79
CA SER A 34 15.52 7.33 -12.60
C SER A 34 14.71 6.37 -11.71
N ASP A 35 13.80 5.59 -12.30
CA ASP A 35 13.03 4.58 -11.56
C ASP A 35 13.92 3.50 -10.97
N GLU A 36 14.97 3.10 -11.69
CA GLU A 36 15.98 2.14 -11.24
C GLU A 36 16.71 2.65 -10.00
N ALA A 37 17.26 3.88 -10.06
CA ALA A 37 17.95 4.47 -8.92
C ALA A 37 17.02 4.59 -7.70
N ALA A 38 15.76 4.97 -7.93
CA ALA A 38 14.75 5.03 -6.88
C ALA A 38 14.50 3.65 -6.25
N PHE A 39 14.25 2.62 -7.07
CA PHE A 39 13.95 1.27 -6.60
C PHE A 39 15.13 0.62 -5.85
N GLU A 40 16.35 0.80 -6.35
CA GLU A 40 17.55 0.22 -5.73
C GLU A 40 17.97 0.95 -4.46
N SER A 41 17.56 2.21 -4.29
CA SER A 41 17.74 2.95 -3.04
C SER A 41 16.83 2.45 -1.90
N LEU A 42 15.75 1.74 -2.22
CA LEU A 42 14.84 1.19 -1.22
C LEU A 42 15.53 0.12 -0.38
N THR A 43 15.20 0.08 0.91
CA THR A 43 15.53 -1.08 1.75
C THR A 43 14.78 -2.32 1.24
N GLU A 44 15.29 -3.52 1.53
CA GLU A 44 14.64 -4.78 1.14
C GLU A 44 13.15 -4.79 1.52
N ASP A 45 12.88 -4.39 2.75
CA ASP A 45 11.54 -4.30 3.28
C ASP A 45 10.63 -3.36 2.47
N LYS A 46 11.10 -2.17 2.11
CA LYS A 46 10.34 -1.24 1.25
C LYS A 46 10.17 -1.76 -0.18
N GLN A 47 11.15 -2.48 -0.73
CA GLN A 47 11.00 -3.14 -2.03
C GLN A 47 9.88 -4.19 -1.97
N GLN A 48 9.89 -5.05 -0.95
CA GLN A 48 8.86 -6.07 -0.78
C GLN A 48 7.48 -5.45 -0.54
N ALA A 49 7.40 -4.39 0.28
CA ALA A 49 6.16 -3.68 0.54
C ALA A 49 5.56 -3.07 -0.74
N LEU A 50 6.39 -2.36 -1.52
CA LEU A 50 5.99 -1.79 -2.81
C LEU A 50 5.45 -2.86 -3.77
N LEU A 51 6.15 -4.00 -3.88
CA LEU A 51 5.73 -5.09 -4.76
C LEU A 51 4.42 -5.75 -4.33
N LEU A 52 4.15 -5.86 -3.02
CA LEU A 52 2.86 -6.34 -2.50
C LEU A 52 1.72 -5.37 -2.81
N VAL A 53 1.94 -4.06 -2.60
CA VAL A 53 0.95 -3.02 -2.92
C VAL A 53 0.66 -3.01 -4.41
N LEU A 54 1.71 -3.00 -5.25
CA LEU A 54 1.61 -3.07 -6.70
C LEU A 54 0.78 -4.28 -7.13
N SER A 55 1.15 -5.48 -6.68
CA SER A 55 0.47 -6.72 -7.03
C SER A 55 -1.01 -6.68 -6.64
N ARG A 56 -1.35 -6.21 -5.44
CA ARG A 56 -2.75 -6.14 -5.01
C ARG A 56 -3.54 -5.09 -5.77
N MET A 57 -2.97 -3.91 -6.02
CA MET A 57 -3.62 -2.86 -6.80
C MET A 57 -3.82 -3.28 -8.26
N GLN A 58 -2.89 -4.04 -8.85
CA GLN A 58 -3.07 -4.63 -10.18
C GLN A 58 -4.18 -5.69 -10.18
N ALA A 59 -4.19 -6.60 -9.20
CA ALA A 59 -5.27 -7.58 -9.04
C ALA A 59 -6.65 -6.94 -8.81
N LYS A 60 -6.67 -5.65 -8.43
CA LYS A 60 -7.87 -4.85 -8.29
C LYS A 60 -8.14 -3.93 -9.47
N ASP A 61 -7.33 -3.89 -10.53
CA ASP A 61 -7.45 -2.90 -11.60
C ASP A 61 -7.50 -1.46 -11.07
N LEU A 62 -6.60 -1.12 -10.14
CA LEU A 62 -6.48 0.22 -9.56
C LEU A 62 -5.12 0.87 -9.85
N TRP A 63 -4.12 0.11 -10.27
CA TRP A 63 -2.77 0.63 -10.47
C TRP A 63 -2.72 1.78 -11.49
N TYR A 64 -3.56 1.76 -12.53
CA TYR A 64 -3.61 2.83 -13.54
C TYR A 64 -3.94 4.22 -12.95
N LEU A 65 -4.53 4.29 -11.75
CA LEU A 65 -4.88 5.54 -11.07
C LEU A 65 -3.68 6.24 -10.42
N VAL A 66 -2.58 5.51 -10.22
CA VAL A 66 -1.35 6.05 -9.63
C VAL A 66 -0.54 6.74 -10.72
N ARG A 67 -0.23 8.01 -10.52
CA ARG A 67 0.57 8.83 -11.45
C ARG A 67 2.05 8.80 -11.09
N SER A 68 2.37 8.99 -9.82
CA SER A 68 3.74 8.95 -9.29
C SER A 68 3.72 8.57 -7.82
N ILE A 69 4.76 7.89 -7.36
CA ILE A 69 4.94 7.49 -5.95
C ILE A 69 5.77 8.57 -5.27
N ASP A 70 5.31 9.08 -4.12
CA ASP A 70 6.01 10.11 -3.36
C ASP A 70 6.68 9.56 -2.09
N ASN A 71 6.25 8.38 -1.64
CA ASN A 71 6.83 7.69 -0.50
C ASN A 71 6.52 6.20 -0.50
N VAL A 72 7.40 5.38 0.09
CA VAL A 72 7.17 3.95 0.31
C VAL A 72 7.38 3.65 1.80
N TYR A 73 6.39 2.99 2.39
CA TYR A 73 6.40 2.50 3.77
C TYR A 73 6.70 1.00 3.79
N GLY A 74 7.35 0.52 4.84
CA GLY A 74 7.79 -0.88 4.97
C GLY A 74 7.49 -1.44 6.37
N GLU A 75 8.52 -1.79 7.14
CA GLU A 75 8.40 -2.21 8.54
C GLU A 75 7.70 -1.10 9.31
N GLY A 76 6.64 -1.43 10.04
CA GLY A 76 5.79 -0.40 10.65
C GLY A 76 4.54 -0.03 9.85
N GLY A 77 4.40 -0.51 8.60
CA GLY A 77 3.21 -0.32 7.78
C GLY A 77 3.49 -0.51 6.29
N VAL A 78 2.89 -1.53 5.69
CA VAL A 78 3.10 -1.87 4.27
C VAL A 78 2.23 -0.98 3.39
N GLY A 79 2.83 -0.01 2.69
CA GLY A 79 2.07 0.95 1.90
C GLY A 79 2.90 1.90 1.06
N MET A 80 2.23 2.87 0.44
CA MET A 80 2.87 3.98 -0.26
C MET A 80 2.02 5.24 -0.23
N GLY A 81 2.69 6.39 -0.29
CA GLY A 81 2.09 7.66 -0.67
C GLY A 81 2.21 7.84 -2.18
N PHE A 82 1.24 8.51 -2.80
CA PHE A 82 1.24 8.72 -4.24
C PHE A 82 0.40 9.91 -4.68
N ALA A 83 0.78 10.47 -5.83
CA ALA A 83 -0.07 11.34 -6.61
C ALA A 83 -0.99 10.48 -7.49
N ALA A 84 -2.29 10.77 -7.46
CA ALA A 84 -3.29 10.04 -8.23
C ALA A 84 -3.84 10.87 -9.39
N TRP A 85 -4.37 10.20 -10.41
CA TRP A 85 -5.25 10.85 -11.39
C TRP A 85 -6.56 11.30 -10.74
N PRO A 86 -7.21 12.38 -11.23
CA PRO A 86 -8.42 12.95 -10.63
C PRO A 86 -9.60 11.96 -10.47
N LEU A 87 -9.57 10.86 -11.22
CA LEU A 87 -10.64 9.87 -11.26
C LEU A 87 -10.68 8.95 -10.03
N ILE A 88 -9.59 8.85 -9.24
CA ILE A 88 -9.43 7.84 -8.18
C ILE A 88 -10.61 7.78 -7.21
N GLU A 89 -11.08 8.92 -6.71
CA GLU A 89 -12.17 8.95 -5.73
C GLU A 89 -13.48 8.46 -6.36
N SER A 90 -13.78 8.92 -7.58
CA SER A 90 -14.98 8.50 -8.31
C SER A 90 -14.95 7.01 -8.67
N THR A 91 -13.76 6.47 -8.95
CA THR A 91 -13.55 5.05 -9.22
C THR A 91 -13.78 4.25 -7.96
N LEU A 92 -13.10 4.57 -6.84
CA LEU A 92 -13.27 3.87 -5.57
C LEU A 92 -14.71 3.93 -5.05
N ARG A 93 -15.40 5.06 -5.23
CA ARG A 93 -16.80 5.23 -4.79
C ARG A 93 -17.80 4.36 -5.56
N ARG A 94 -17.59 4.13 -6.85
CA ARG A 94 -18.50 3.33 -7.69
C ARG A 94 -18.28 1.82 -7.53
N ARG A 95 -17.14 1.43 -7.00
CA ARG A 95 -16.76 0.04 -6.83
C ARG A 95 -17.49 -0.62 -5.66
N LYS A 96 -18.18 -1.72 -5.94
CA LYS A 96 -18.90 -2.50 -4.93
C LYS A 96 -17.98 -3.17 -3.92
N ASP A 97 -16.70 -3.38 -4.25
CA ASP A 97 -15.69 -3.98 -3.39
C ASP A 97 -14.94 -2.96 -2.51
N PHE A 98 -15.37 -1.69 -2.49
CA PHE A 98 -14.85 -0.67 -1.58
C PHE A 98 -15.96 0.00 -0.75
N THR A 99 -15.59 0.61 0.38
CA THR A 99 -16.52 1.37 1.24
C THR A 99 -15.82 2.52 1.94
N ARG A 100 -16.54 3.63 2.15
CA ARG A 100 -16.06 4.77 2.97
C ARG A 100 -16.34 4.58 4.46
N VAL A 101 -17.20 3.63 4.80
CA VAL A 101 -17.66 3.41 6.18
C VAL A 101 -16.45 3.07 7.06
N PHE A 102 -16.27 3.86 8.12
CA PHE A 102 -15.12 3.80 9.05
C PHE A 102 -13.73 3.99 8.44
N ALA A 103 -13.63 4.42 7.18
CA ALA A 103 -12.35 4.49 6.47
C ALA A 103 -11.52 5.76 6.72
N ASN A 104 -11.83 6.55 7.75
CA ASN A 104 -11.16 7.81 8.03
C ASN A 104 -10.27 7.73 9.28
N HIS A 105 -9.05 8.27 9.20
CA HIS A 105 -8.15 8.45 10.34
C HIS A 105 -8.24 9.89 10.88
N LYS A 106 -7.72 10.11 12.10
CA LYS A 106 -7.75 11.43 12.77
C LYS A 106 -7.08 12.53 11.93
N ASP A 107 -6.04 12.19 11.17
CA ASP A 107 -5.23 13.14 10.42
C ASP A 107 -5.51 13.10 8.90
N THR A 108 -6.62 12.50 8.48
CA THR A 108 -7.01 12.38 7.06
C THR A 108 -8.37 13.01 6.79
N SER A 109 -8.59 13.41 5.53
CA SER A 109 -9.85 14.00 5.08
C SER A 109 -10.88 12.97 4.67
N GLY A 110 -10.45 11.74 4.36
CA GLY A 110 -11.31 10.61 4.10
C GLY A 110 -10.54 9.40 3.59
N GLY A 111 -11.27 8.33 3.28
CA GLY A 111 -10.68 7.10 2.79
C GLY A 111 -11.68 6.07 2.27
N PHE A 112 -11.13 4.93 1.84
CA PHE A 112 -11.87 3.77 1.36
C PHE A 112 -11.21 2.47 1.80
N TYR A 113 -12.00 1.55 2.36
CA TYR A 113 -11.60 0.19 2.66
C TYR A 113 -11.99 -0.79 1.57
N GLU A 114 -11.09 -1.70 1.26
CA GLU A 114 -11.40 -2.92 0.54
C GLU A 114 -12.36 -3.81 1.37
N LYS A 115 -13.35 -4.37 0.68
CA LYS A 115 -14.29 -5.37 1.21
C LYS A 115 -14.05 -6.75 0.62
N GLY A 116 -14.68 -7.75 1.24
CA GLY A 116 -14.67 -9.13 0.76
C GLY A 116 -13.47 -9.95 1.23
N ARG A 117 -12.69 -9.45 2.20
CA ARG A 117 -11.63 -10.19 2.88
C ARG A 117 -11.40 -9.70 4.29
N ALA A 118 -11.04 -10.63 5.18
CA ALA A 118 -10.88 -10.34 6.60
C ALA A 118 -9.51 -9.77 6.95
N GLN A 119 -8.49 -10.04 6.12
CA GLN A 119 -7.10 -9.70 6.39
C GLN A 119 -6.39 -9.15 5.15
N ALA A 120 -5.28 -8.42 5.38
CA ALA A 120 -4.48 -7.80 4.33
C ALA A 120 -5.35 -7.05 3.32
N ILE A 121 -6.16 -6.14 3.84
CA ILE A 121 -7.08 -5.34 3.05
C ILE A 121 -6.40 -4.05 2.60
N LEU A 122 -6.71 -3.57 1.39
CA LEU A 122 -6.28 -2.23 0.99
C LEU A 122 -7.09 -1.17 1.74
N HIS A 123 -6.38 -0.21 2.32
CA HIS A 123 -6.93 1.02 2.86
C HIS A 123 -6.37 2.21 2.11
N PHE A 124 -7.25 2.92 1.39
CA PHE A 124 -6.95 4.19 0.77
C PHE A 124 -7.30 5.32 1.72
N LEU A 125 -6.40 6.28 1.87
CA LEU A 125 -6.59 7.50 2.61
C LEU A 125 -6.24 8.70 1.71
N PHE A 126 -6.88 9.84 1.95
CA PHE A 126 -6.49 11.09 1.32
C PHE A 126 -6.52 12.26 2.28
N GLN A 127 -5.68 13.24 1.99
CA GLN A 127 -5.63 14.52 2.68
C GLN A 127 -5.89 15.62 1.66
N GLU A 128 -6.88 16.48 1.93
CA GLU A 128 -7.17 17.64 1.09
C GLU A 128 -5.96 18.59 1.01
N GLY A 129 -5.80 19.21 -0.15
CA GLY A 129 -4.67 20.07 -0.47
C GLY A 129 -4.62 20.35 -1.97
N SER A 130 -3.68 21.19 -2.38
CA SER A 130 -3.41 21.47 -3.79
C SER A 130 -1.94 21.15 -4.11
N PRO A 131 -1.65 19.97 -4.68
CA PRO A 131 -2.56 18.87 -5.02
C PRO A 131 -2.96 18.02 -3.79
N ARG A 132 -4.09 17.30 -3.91
CA ARG A 132 -4.55 16.31 -2.93
C ARG A 132 -3.53 15.17 -2.84
N ARG A 133 -3.20 14.75 -1.61
CA ARG A 133 -2.29 13.63 -1.35
C ARG A 133 -3.08 12.35 -1.10
N TRP A 134 -2.60 11.24 -1.66
CA TRP A 134 -3.19 9.93 -1.47
C TRP A 134 -2.19 8.97 -0.82
N TYR A 135 -2.73 8.08 -0.01
CA TYR A 135 -2.00 7.01 0.63
C TYR A 135 -2.76 5.72 0.42
N VAL A 136 -2.03 4.62 0.26
CA VAL A 136 -2.58 3.28 0.29
C VAL A 136 -1.69 2.40 1.15
N HIS A 137 -2.29 1.64 2.04
CA HIS A 137 -1.57 0.68 2.86
C HIS A 137 -2.42 -0.57 3.09
N PHE A 138 -1.78 -1.60 3.65
CA PHE A 138 -2.47 -2.79 4.09
C PHE A 138 -2.81 -2.70 5.57
N ASP A 139 -4.09 -2.96 5.87
CA ASP A 139 -4.49 -3.30 7.22
C ASP A 139 -4.54 -4.81 7.39
N LEU A 140 -3.93 -5.27 8.48
CA LEU A 140 -3.91 -6.70 8.80
C LEU A 140 -5.31 -7.25 9.04
N TYR A 141 -6.23 -6.45 9.57
CA TYR A 141 -7.61 -6.84 9.85
C TYR A 141 -8.59 -5.82 9.31
N SER A 142 -9.70 -6.27 8.75
CA SER A 142 -10.73 -5.37 8.25
C SER A 142 -11.61 -4.82 9.39
N PRO A 143 -11.79 -3.50 9.54
CA PRO A 143 -12.70 -2.97 10.57
C PRO A 143 -14.19 -3.18 10.24
N VAL A 144 -14.50 -3.54 8.99
CA VAL A 144 -15.86 -3.63 8.45
C VAL A 144 -16.32 -5.06 8.14
N HIS A 145 -15.47 -6.06 8.38
CA HIS A 145 -15.84 -7.46 8.13
C HIS A 145 -16.66 -8.09 9.26
N SER A 146 -16.41 -7.72 10.53
CA SER A 146 -17.18 -8.22 11.68
C SER A 146 -16.91 -7.39 12.93
N PHE A 147 -17.80 -7.46 13.93
CA PHE A 147 -17.58 -6.89 15.27
C PHE A 147 -16.29 -7.39 15.93
N SER A 148 -15.93 -8.67 15.71
CA SER A 148 -14.67 -9.25 16.21
C SER A 148 -13.43 -8.70 15.48
N SER A 149 -13.56 -8.33 14.21
CA SER A 149 -12.48 -7.76 13.40
C SER A 149 -12.26 -6.27 13.70
N ALA A 150 -13.33 -5.51 13.97
CA ALA A 150 -13.25 -4.15 14.51
C ALA A 150 -12.55 -4.11 15.87
N GLY A 151 -12.87 -5.06 16.77
CA GLY A 151 -12.19 -5.19 18.06
C GLY A 151 -10.71 -5.57 17.94
N LYS A 152 -10.33 -6.36 16.93
CA LYS A 152 -8.92 -6.67 16.64
C LYS A 152 -8.18 -5.49 16.00
N HIS A 153 -8.82 -4.74 15.11
CA HIS A 153 -8.28 -3.49 14.57
C HIS A 153 -7.95 -2.50 15.69
N LEU A 154 -8.92 -2.25 16.57
CA LEU A 154 -8.74 -1.38 17.74
C LEU A 154 -7.69 -1.94 18.72
N ARG A 155 -7.68 -3.24 19.01
CA ARG A 155 -6.70 -3.83 19.93
C ARG A 155 -5.28 -3.86 19.35
N HIS A 156 -5.12 -4.05 18.03
CA HIS A 156 -3.83 -4.06 17.37
C HIS A 156 -3.24 -2.66 17.21
N GLU A 157 -4.05 -1.67 16.81
CA GLU A 157 -3.60 -0.28 16.71
C GLU A 157 -3.41 0.38 18.08
N PHE A 158 -4.31 0.15 19.04
CA PHE A 158 -4.36 0.93 20.28
C PHE A 158 -3.69 0.26 21.50
N ILE A 159 -3.54 -1.08 21.52
CA ILE A 159 -3.01 -1.82 22.69
C ILE A 159 -1.72 -2.60 22.35
N GLY A 160 -1.51 -3.00 21.09
CA GLY A 160 -0.42 -3.91 20.71
C GLY A 160 0.86 -3.27 20.14
N LYS A 161 0.79 -2.08 19.50
CA LYS A 161 1.89 -1.55 18.65
C LYS A 161 2.43 -2.58 17.64
N ILE A 162 1.61 -3.53 17.20
CA ILE A 162 2.00 -4.53 16.19
C ILE A 162 1.64 -3.95 14.83
N CYS A 163 2.59 -3.28 14.22
CA CYS A 163 2.51 -2.89 12.83
C CYS A 163 2.90 -4.10 11.96
N PRO A 164 2.00 -4.62 11.11
CA PRO A 164 2.31 -5.81 10.32
C PRO A 164 3.45 -5.53 9.34
N ASP A 165 4.44 -6.41 9.32
CA ASP A 165 5.50 -6.38 8.29
C ASP A 165 5.00 -7.00 6.96
N TRP A 166 5.82 -6.86 5.92
CA TRP A 166 5.50 -7.40 4.60
C TRP A 166 5.38 -8.93 4.58
N LYS A 167 6.05 -9.65 5.48
CA LYS A 167 6.00 -11.13 5.53
C LYS A 167 4.63 -11.58 6.04
N MET A 168 4.11 -10.92 7.07
CA MET A 168 2.77 -11.15 7.60
C MET A 168 1.71 -10.86 6.53
N ILE A 169 1.79 -9.70 5.86
CA ILE A 169 0.86 -9.35 4.78
C ILE A 169 0.94 -10.36 3.63
N LYS A 170 2.14 -10.73 3.19
CA LYS A 170 2.35 -11.72 2.13
C LYS A 170 1.73 -13.07 2.47
N GLN A 171 1.81 -13.51 3.73
CA GLN A 171 1.19 -14.75 4.17
C GLN A 171 -0.33 -14.68 4.09
N CYS A 172 -0.94 -13.61 4.59
CA CYS A 172 -2.38 -13.38 4.50
C CYS A 172 -2.88 -13.28 3.05
N LEU A 173 -2.07 -12.75 2.13
CA LEU A 173 -2.44 -12.61 0.71
C LEU A 173 -2.40 -13.93 -0.09
N LYS A 174 -1.65 -14.94 0.39
CA LYS A 174 -1.60 -16.28 -0.22
C LYS A 174 -2.79 -17.17 0.17
N THR A 175 -3.57 -16.74 1.16
CA THR A 175 -4.68 -17.48 1.75
C THR A 175 -6.00 -16.94 1.18
#